data_AF-A0A2A6RJZ9-F1
#
_entry.id   AF-A0A2A6RJZ9-F1
#
_cell.length_a   1.000
_cell.length_b   1.000
_cell.length_c   1.000
_cell.angle_alpha   90.00
_cell.angle_beta   90.00
_cell.angle_gamma   90.00
#
_symmetry.space_group_name_H-M   'P 1'
#
loop_
_entity.id
_entity.type
_entity.pdbx_description
1 polymer ?
#
loop_
_entity_poly.entity_id
_entity_poly.type
_entity_poly.pdbx_seq_one_letter_code
_entity_poly.pdbx_strand_id
1 'polypeptide(L)'
;MGTFRILTATDYEQLKPMLARGARAKQAPPERQRQLQRLEQRVQKYQQRFRYDHARGGALPQNHDWRPYRFTVQNVLLGATVVRHSREHNCLEVDAFLTAHPREYDQLAAAQALTCFLLSEAYKCGGSLELRFTPHVAGGHLPAELCALAERHHVPLADASAGRLPSSAARLLYLALTGFAPAVQQRLLALDQAGALTLPRACYAVHHGVWSREQVELLTLGSRRPERLLAGLSQPQQRHSYQEDLLHARAAVLTGRLDRRLRHGDSTEGYVPAPLALRSSFLPAPYAMAYVAGEALTIPWIYPQRSAELPAGSRLLAVVRARDSADFLHHLGDDLRVAQQLRERAAQPTLILIPGDFVDLPVAQRQRMLKACQEAKIGLLVCPESTLNLDTEAAERLALSRLLRI
;
A
#
# COMPACT_ATOMS: atom_id res chain seq x y z
N MET A 1 9.10 6.20 -1.10
CA MET A 1 8.29 5.45 -2.09
C MET A 1 9.19 5.10 -3.26
N GLY A 2 9.20 3.85 -3.70
CA GLY A 2 9.96 3.47 -4.90
C GLY A 2 9.23 3.87 -6.18
N THR A 3 9.95 4.02 -7.28
CA THR A 3 9.40 4.41 -8.58
C THR A 3 9.71 3.37 -9.63
N PHE A 4 8.68 2.85 -10.28
CA PHE A 4 8.81 2.08 -11.52
C PHE A 4 8.75 3.03 -12.71
N ARG A 5 9.74 2.95 -13.59
CA ARG A 5 9.80 3.75 -14.81
C ARG A 5 10.21 2.90 -15.98
N ILE A 6 9.73 3.24 -17.18
CA ILE A 6 10.25 2.68 -18.43
C ILE A 6 11.76 2.92 -18.48
N LEU A 7 12.52 1.88 -18.78
CA LEU A 7 13.97 1.92 -18.91
C LEU A 7 14.32 2.34 -20.35
N THR A 8 14.75 3.59 -20.51
CA THR A 8 15.18 4.12 -21.82
C THR A 8 16.61 3.69 -22.14
N ALA A 9 17.06 3.90 -23.38
CA ALA A 9 18.45 3.61 -23.77
C ALA A 9 19.46 4.44 -22.94
N THR A 10 19.19 5.72 -22.73
CA THR A 10 20.04 6.60 -21.90
C THR A 10 20.10 6.13 -20.46
N ASP A 11 18.94 5.73 -19.88
CA ASP A 11 18.90 5.17 -18.54
C ASP A 11 19.68 3.85 -18.44
N TYR A 12 19.60 3.00 -19.46
CA TYR A 12 20.30 1.72 -19.50
C TYR A 12 21.81 1.91 -19.45
N GLU A 13 22.39 2.80 -20.28
CA GLU A 13 23.84 3.04 -20.27
C GLU A 13 24.36 3.52 -18.91
N GLN A 14 23.59 4.39 -18.24
CA GLN A 14 23.94 4.88 -16.91
C GLN A 14 23.86 3.77 -15.84
N LEU A 15 22.88 2.87 -15.95
CA LEU A 15 22.60 1.85 -14.94
C LEU A 15 23.28 0.50 -15.21
N LYS A 16 23.81 0.27 -16.42
CA LYS A 16 24.48 -0.96 -16.84
C LYS A 16 25.57 -1.41 -15.86
N PRO A 17 26.45 -0.52 -15.33
CA PRO A 17 27.46 -0.94 -14.34
C PRO A 17 26.87 -1.40 -13.00
N MET A 18 25.69 -0.89 -12.62
CA MET A 18 24.99 -1.31 -11.40
C MET A 18 24.29 -2.65 -11.60
N LEU A 19 23.63 -2.82 -12.75
CA LEU A 19 22.96 -4.06 -13.14
C LEU A 19 23.97 -5.21 -13.32
N ALA A 20 25.16 -4.92 -13.87
CA ALA A 20 26.24 -5.89 -14.07
C ALA A 20 26.84 -6.39 -12.75
N ARG A 21 27.00 -5.51 -11.75
CA ARG A 21 27.63 -5.86 -10.45
C ARG A 21 26.85 -6.89 -9.63
N GLY A 22 25.53 -6.97 -9.81
CA GLY A 22 24.68 -8.00 -9.21
C GLY A 22 24.86 -8.25 -7.71
N ALA A 23 24.34 -9.38 -7.24
CA ALA A 23 24.49 -9.83 -5.87
C ALA A 23 25.95 -10.27 -5.62
N ARG A 24 26.82 -9.35 -5.19
CA ARG A 24 28.12 -9.64 -4.53
C ARG A 24 29.19 -10.45 -5.29
N ALA A 25 28.99 -10.87 -6.54
CA ALA A 25 30.01 -11.62 -7.29
C ALA A 25 30.96 -10.67 -8.04
N LYS A 26 32.29 -10.90 -7.93
CA LYS A 26 33.32 -10.18 -8.69
C LYS A 26 33.18 -10.34 -10.21
N GLN A 27 32.41 -11.34 -10.67
CA GLN A 27 32.02 -11.56 -12.06
C GLN A 27 30.56 -12.00 -12.11
N ALA A 28 29.78 -11.46 -13.05
CA ALA A 28 28.39 -11.87 -13.26
C ALA A 28 28.36 -13.31 -13.80
N PRO A 29 27.52 -14.21 -13.23
CA PRO A 29 27.31 -15.54 -13.79
C PRO A 29 26.94 -15.45 -15.28
N PRO A 30 27.33 -16.43 -16.13
CA PRO A 30 27.04 -16.41 -17.57
C PRO A 30 25.56 -16.12 -17.90
N GLU A 31 24.66 -16.61 -17.05
CA GLU A 31 23.23 -16.39 -17.17
C GLU A 31 22.82 -14.92 -16.96
N ARG A 32 23.40 -14.25 -15.97
CA ARG A 32 23.14 -12.82 -15.72
C ARG A 32 23.63 -11.97 -16.89
N GLN A 33 24.78 -12.32 -17.49
CA GLN A 33 25.27 -11.64 -18.68
C GLN A 33 24.32 -11.79 -19.87
N ARG A 34 23.74 -12.98 -20.07
CA ARG A 34 22.70 -13.21 -21.09
C ARG A 34 21.45 -12.37 -20.84
N GLN A 35 21.00 -12.29 -19.59
CA GLN A 35 19.86 -11.43 -19.21
C GLN A 35 20.16 -9.94 -19.45
N LEU A 36 21.37 -9.46 -19.17
CA LEU A 36 21.79 -8.08 -19.44
C LEU A 36 21.80 -7.75 -20.93
N GLN A 37 22.35 -8.65 -21.76
CA GLN A 37 22.32 -8.53 -23.21
C GLN A 37 20.88 -8.54 -23.71
N ARG A 38 20.02 -9.39 -23.13
CA ARG A 38 18.61 -9.45 -23.50
C ARG A 38 17.88 -8.15 -23.15
N LEU A 39 18.11 -7.62 -21.95
CA LEU A 39 17.58 -6.33 -21.52
C LEU A 39 18.02 -5.21 -22.48
N GLU A 40 19.30 -5.14 -22.83
CA GLU A 40 19.86 -4.17 -23.78
C GLU A 40 19.15 -4.22 -25.14
N GLN A 41 19.03 -5.42 -25.71
CA GLN A 41 18.32 -5.65 -26.97
C GLN A 41 16.86 -5.17 -26.90
N ARG A 42 16.17 -5.44 -25.78
CA ARG A 42 14.78 -5.03 -25.58
C ARG A 42 14.63 -3.52 -25.44
N VAL A 43 15.53 -2.87 -24.70
CA VAL A 43 15.58 -1.42 -24.56
C VAL A 43 15.83 -0.75 -25.92
N GLN A 44 16.81 -1.24 -26.70
CA GLN A 44 17.11 -0.71 -28.02
C GLN A 44 15.91 -0.86 -28.99
N LYS A 45 15.31 -2.05 -29.07
CA LYS A 45 14.11 -2.28 -29.91
C LYS A 45 12.94 -1.42 -29.47
N TYR A 46 12.75 -1.25 -28.17
CA TYR A 46 11.73 -0.38 -27.61
C TYR A 46 11.94 1.08 -28.04
N GLN A 47 13.16 1.60 -27.87
CA GLN A 47 13.53 2.96 -28.25
C GLN A 47 13.33 3.22 -29.75
N GLN A 48 13.77 2.28 -30.60
CA GLN A 48 13.64 2.39 -32.05
C GLN A 48 12.18 2.44 -32.49
N ARG A 49 11.33 1.60 -31.89
CA ARG A 49 9.91 1.47 -32.27
C ARG A 49 9.05 2.61 -31.76
N PHE A 50 9.20 2.98 -30.49
CA PHE A 50 8.29 3.93 -29.83
C PHE A 50 8.83 5.35 -29.77
N ARG A 51 10.15 5.52 -29.95
CA ARG A 51 10.87 6.80 -29.81
C ARG A 51 10.56 7.52 -28.50
N TYR A 52 10.22 6.76 -27.46
CA TYR A 52 9.83 7.29 -26.16
C TYR A 52 11.06 7.78 -25.39
N ASP A 53 10.97 8.97 -24.84
CA ASP A 53 11.96 9.55 -23.94
C ASP A 53 11.24 10.26 -22.78
N HIS A 54 11.80 10.23 -21.57
CA HIS A 54 11.13 10.82 -20.39
C HIS A 54 11.00 12.34 -20.48
N ALA A 55 11.86 13.04 -21.24
CA ALA A 55 11.80 14.49 -21.40
C ALA A 55 10.93 14.90 -22.60
N ARG A 56 10.95 14.12 -23.69
CA ARG A 56 10.26 14.47 -24.95
C ARG A 56 8.91 13.76 -25.14
N GLY A 57 8.61 12.75 -24.32
CA GLY A 57 7.47 11.85 -24.55
C GLY A 57 7.71 10.90 -25.72
N GLY A 58 6.63 10.40 -26.31
CA GLY A 58 6.64 9.49 -27.46
C GLY A 58 5.39 8.63 -27.52
N ALA A 59 5.38 7.63 -28.40
CA ALA A 59 4.27 6.67 -28.47
C ALA A 59 4.31 5.75 -27.24
N LEU A 60 3.17 5.56 -26.57
CA LEU A 60 3.08 4.62 -25.47
C LEU A 60 2.90 3.19 -26.02
N PRO A 61 3.65 2.20 -25.50
CA PRO A 61 3.53 0.82 -25.91
C PRO A 61 2.18 0.24 -25.49
N GLN A 62 1.65 -0.69 -26.28
CA GLN A 62 0.50 -1.46 -25.83
C GLN A 62 0.94 -2.52 -24.82
N ASN A 63 0.00 -3.06 -24.03
CA ASN A 63 0.32 -4.07 -23.03
C ASN A 63 0.94 -5.35 -23.61
N HIS A 64 0.68 -5.66 -24.89
CA HIS A 64 1.22 -6.83 -25.58
C HIS A 64 2.62 -6.60 -26.19
N ASP A 65 3.13 -5.37 -26.16
CA ASP A 65 4.49 -5.05 -26.54
C ASP A 65 5.45 -5.33 -25.38
N TRP A 66 6.72 -5.61 -25.71
CA TRP A 66 7.77 -5.75 -24.70
C TRP A 66 8.13 -4.40 -24.10
N ARG A 67 7.98 -4.28 -22.79
CA ARG A 67 8.17 -3.03 -22.04
C ARG A 67 9.28 -3.23 -21.00
N PRO A 68 10.44 -2.56 -21.15
CA PRO A 68 11.51 -2.62 -20.18
C PRO A 68 11.23 -1.62 -19.05
N TYR A 69 11.36 -2.05 -17.81
CA TYR A 69 11.15 -1.25 -16.61
C TYR A 69 12.39 -1.31 -15.69
N ARG A 70 12.63 -0.21 -14.98
CA ARG A 70 13.54 -0.14 -13.83
C ARG A 70 12.79 0.24 -12.57
N PHE A 71 13.33 -0.19 -11.44
CA PHE A 71 12.85 0.17 -10.12
C PHE A 71 13.94 0.83 -9.28
N THR A 72 13.65 2.03 -8.77
CA THR A 72 14.57 2.80 -7.94
C THR A 72 13.89 3.29 -6.66
N VAL A 73 14.61 3.29 -5.55
CA VAL A 73 14.19 3.93 -4.28
C VAL A 73 15.26 4.95 -3.91
N GLN A 74 14.87 6.24 -3.77
CA GLN A 74 15.83 7.32 -3.48
C GLN A 74 17.06 7.31 -4.43
N ASN A 75 16.81 7.14 -5.73
CA ASN A 75 17.83 7.00 -6.79
C ASN A 75 18.75 5.75 -6.68
N VAL A 76 18.51 4.86 -5.71
CA VAL A 76 19.18 3.55 -5.63
C VAL A 76 18.44 2.56 -6.52
N LEU A 77 19.13 1.99 -7.50
CA LEU A 77 18.59 0.94 -8.37
C LEU A 77 18.41 -0.36 -7.58
N LEU A 78 17.17 -0.84 -7.53
CA LEU A 78 16.83 -2.13 -6.91
C LEU A 78 16.65 -3.23 -7.96
N GLY A 79 16.27 -2.89 -9.20
CA GLY A 79 16.21 -3.90 -10.25
C GLY A 79 15.68 -3.41 -11.59
N ALA A 80 15.69 -4.30 -12.56
CA ALA A 80 15.12 -4.09 -13.88
C ALA A 80 14.41 -5.36 -14.38
N THR A 81 13.36 -5.18 -15.17
CA THR A 81 12.60 -6.29 -15.76
C THR A 81 12.09 -5.93 -17.15
N VAL A 82 11.80 -6.92 -17.99
CA VAL A 82 11.13 -6.74 -19.28
C VAL A 82 9.90 -7.62 -19.31
N VAL A 83 8.74 -7.02 -19.60
CA VAL A 83 7.46 -7.71 -19.57
C VAL A 83 6.61 -7.47 -20.81
N ARG A 84 5.72 -8.41 -21.13
CA ARG A 84 4.58 -8.19 -22.02
C ARG A 84 3.39 -9.01 -21.56
N HIS A 85 2.18 -8.58 -21.92
CA HIS A 85 0.99 -9.41 -21.81
C HIS A 85 0.87 -10.34 -23.03
N SER A 86 0.84 -11.64 -22.79
CA SER A 86 0.65 -12.66 -23.81
C SER A 86 -0.83 -12.93 -23.99
N ARG A 87 -1.42 -12.51 -25.12
CA ARG A 87 -2.85 -12.72 -25.41
C ARG A 87 -3.19 -14.20 -25.59
N GLU A 88 -2.31 -14.95 -26.23
CA GLU A 88 -2.46 -16.39 -26.49
C GLU A 88 -2.56 -17.18 -25.17
N HIS A 89 -1.70 -16.84 -24.21
CA HIS A 89 -1.59 -17.54 -22.94
C HIS A 89 -2.35 -16.88 -21.78
N ASN A 90 -2.91 -15.68 -22.02
CA ASN A 90 -3.58 -14.84 -21.04
C ASN A 90 -2.76 -14.62 -19.74
N CYS A 91 -1.46 -14.35 -19.88
CA CYS A 91 -0.52 -14.24 -18.77
C CYS A 91 0.50 -13.11 -18.98
N LEU A 92 1.26 -12.75 -17.94
CA LEU A 92 2.39 -11.83 -18.08
C LEU A 92 3.67 -12.64 -18.38
N GLU A 93 4.28 -12.39 -19.53
CA GLU A 93 5.58 -12.96 -19.87
C GLU A 93 6.70 -12.04 -19.41
N VAL A 94 7.77 -12.63 -18.87
CA VAL A 94 8.94 -11.96 -18.30
C VAL A 94 10.20 -12.42 -19.04
N ASP A 95 10.89 -11.47 -19.68
CA ASP A 95 12.03 -11.73 -20.58
C ASP A 95 13.37 -11.22 -20.02
N ALA A 96 13.32 -10.48 -18.91
CA ALA A 96 14.44 -10.23 -18.02
C ALA A 96 13.95 -10.07 -16.57
N PHE A 97 14.69 -10.59 -15.59
CA PHE A 97 14.42 -10.39 -14.16
C PHE A 97 15.75 -10.18 -13.43
N LEU A 98 16.15 -8.91 -13.31
CA LEU A 98 17.47 -8.54 -12.78
C LEU A 98 17.31 -7.78 -11.47
N THR A 99 17.65 -8.43 -10.36
CA THR A 99 17.69 -7.83 -9.01
C THR A 99 19.06 -7.21 -8.73
N ALA A 100 19.07 -6.12 -7.96
CA ALA A 100 20.25 -5.54 -7.35
C ALA A 100 20.19 -5.74 -5.83
N HIS A 101 21.35 -5.74 -5.16
CA HIS A 101 21.43 -5.93 -3.70
C HIS A 101 22.24 -4.81 -3.07
N PRO A 102 21.68 -3.58 -2.99
CA PRO A 102 22.33 -2.52 -2.23
C PRO A 102 22.47 -2.93 -0.76
N ARG A 103 23.52 -2.46 -0.09
CA ARG A 103 23.89 -2.94 1.25
C ARG A 103 22.89 -2.52 2.33
N GLU A 104 22.16 -1.45 2.06
CA GLU A 104 21.23 -0.78 2.95
C GLU A 104 19.86 -1.48 3.02
N TYR A 105 19.63 -2.48 2.16
CA TYR A 105 18.34 -3.15 2.04
C TYR A 105 18.45 -4.65 2.36
N ASP A 106 17.31 -5.25 2.73
CA ASP A 106 17.19 -6.70 2.88
C ASP A 106 17.60 -7.43 1.58
N GLN A 107 18.19 -8.62 1.73
CA GLN A 107 18.73 -9.39 0.61
C GLN A 107 17.67 -9.69 -0.47
N LEU A 108 16.39 -9.84 -0.11
CA LEU A 108 15.31 -10.08 -1.07
C LEU A 108 14.46 -8.84 -1.34
N ALA A 109 14.83 -7.65 -0.85
CA ALA A 109 14.03 -6.42 -1.05
C ALA A 109 13.80 -6.10 -2.53
N ALA A 110 14.83 -6.27 -3.37
CA ALA A 110 14.72 -6.10 -4.81
C ALA A 110 13.79 -7.13 -5.46
N ALA A 111 13.92 -8.40 -5.08
CA ALA A 111 13.07 -9.48 -5.58
C ALA A 111 11.61 -9.26 -5.18
N GLN A 112 11.36 -8.87 -3.93
CA GLN A 112 10.05 -8.48 -3.43
C GLN A 112 9.46 -7.34 -4.25
N ALA A 113 10.21 -6.26 -4.46
CA ALA A 113 9.70 -5.11 -5.20
C ALA A 113 9.37 -5.45 -6.66
N LEU A 114 10.29 -6.14 -7.37
CA LEU A 114 10.04 -6.57 -8.74
C LEU A 114 8.84 -7.52 -8.81
N THR A 115 8.72 -8.47 -7.87
CA THR A 115 7.60 -9.41 -7.84
C THR A 115 6.27 -8.69 -7.59
N CYS A 116 6.20 -7.77 -6.64
CA CYS A 116 5.01 -6.92 -6.43
C CYS A 116 4.62 -6.18 -7.72
N PHE A 117 5.59 -5.64 -8.45
CA PHE A 117 5.35 -4.98 -9.72
C PHE A 117 4.84 -5.94 -10.81
N LEU A 118 5.47 -7.10 -10.97
CA LEU A 118 5.03 -8.10 -11.95
C LEU A 118 3.59 -8.54 -11.69
N LEU A 119 3.24 -8.80 -10.43
CA LEU A 119 1.88 -9.18 -10.03
C LEU A 119 0.89 -8.03 -10.27
N SER A 120 1.31 -6.79 -9.99
CA SER A 120 0.51 -5.59 -10.27
C SER A 120 0.27 -5.39 -11.77
N GLU A 121 1.30 -5.56 -12.60
CA GLU A 121 1.20 -5.47 -14.06
C GLU A 121 0.38 -6.61 -14.65
N ALA A 122 0.52 -7.83 -14.13
CA ALA A 122 -0.28 -8.98 -14.55
C ALA A 122 -1.77 -8.75 -14.26
N TYR A 123 -2.10 -8.20 -13.09
CA TYR A 123 -3.47 -7.82 -12.73
C TYR A 123 -4.00 -6.70 -13.65
N LYS A 124 -3.23 -5.62 -13.82
CA LYS A 124 -3.58 -4.47 -14.67
C LYS A 124 -3.82 -4.87 -16.13
N CYS A 125 -3.10 -5.86 -16.64
CA CYS A 125 -3.29 -6.34 -18.00
C CYS A 125 -4.56 -7.19 -18.21
N GLY A 126 -5.30 -7.51 -17.13
CA GLY A 126 -6.55 -8.29 -17.20
C GLY A 126 -6.34 -9.81 -17.36
N GLY A 127 -5.11 -10.30 -17.18
CA GLY A 127 -4.76 -11.71 -17.36
C GLY A 127 -5.05 -12.60 -16.14
N SER A 128 -4.58 -13.85 -16.18
CA SER A 128 -4.78 -14.85 -15.12
C SER A 128 -3.98 -14.61 -13.84
N LEU A 129 -3.18 -13.53 -13.76
CA LEU A 129 -2.12 -13.31 -12.76
C LEU A 129 -0.92 -14.28 -12.85
N GLU A 130 -0.95 -15.25 -13.78
CA GLU A 130 0.19 -16.14 -14.03
C GLU A 130 1.38 -15.34 -14.59
N LEU A 131 2.57 -15.66 -14.08
CA LEU A 131 3.84 -15.15 -14.63
C LEU A 131 4.55 -16.27 -15.37
N ARG A 132 5.02 -16.00 -16.59
CA ARG A 132 5.82 -16.94 -17.39
C ARG A 132 7.18 -16.34 -17.69
N PHE A 133 8.23 -17.02 -17.26
CA PHE A 133 9.60 -16.62 -17.53
C PHE A 133 10.07 -17.26 -18.84
N THR A 134 10.61 -16.45 -19.74
CA THR A 134 11.15 -16.95 -21.01
C THR A 134 12.46 -17.73 -20.79
N PRO A 135 12.95 -18.51 -21.77
CA PRO A 135 14.26 -19.16 -21.69
C PRO A 135 15.45 -18.23 -21.41
N HIS A 136 15.28 -16.92 -21.59
CA HIS A 136 16.30 -15.93 -21.29
C HIS A 136 16.46 -15.64 -19.79
N VAL A 137 15.49 -16.00 -18.95
CA VAL A 137 15.53 -15.81 -17.50
C VAL A 137 15.71 -17.18 -16.84
N ALA A 138 16.78 -17.39 -16.07
CA ALA A 138 17.03 -18.67 -15.38
C ALA A 138 16.97 -19.89 -16.31
N GLY A 139 17.32 -19.74 -17.59
CA GLY A 139 17.19 -20.82 -18.57
C GLY A 139 15.76 -21.32 -18.77
N GLY A 140 14.75 -20.49 -18.50
CA GLY A 140 13.34 -20.86 -18.52
C GLY A 140 12.80 -21.42 -17.20
N HIS A 141 13.54 -21.27 -16.10
CA HIS A 141 13.11 -21.64 -14.75
C HIS A 141 12.61 -20.40 -13.98
N LEU A 142 12.08 -20.60 -12.78
CA LEU A 142 11.82 -19.48 -11.87
C LEU A 142 13.15 -18.89 -11.36
N PRO A 143 13.31 -17.56 -11.27
CA PRO A 143 14.47 -16.95 -10.66
C PRO A 143 14.68 -17.43 -9.22
N ALA A 144 15.92 -17.74 -8.84
CA ALA A 144 16.25 -18.27 -7.52
C ALA A 144 15.79 -17.33 -6.38
N GLU A 145 15.89 -16.01 -6.58
CA GLU A 145 15.43 -15.02 -5.62
C GLU A 145 13.90 -14.99 -5.46
N LEU A 146 13.16 -15.31 -6.52
CA LEU A 146 11.70 -15.47 -6.45
C LEU A 146 11.33 -16.75 -5.71
N CYS A 147 12.06 -17.85 -5.94
CA CYS A 147 11.90 -19.09 -5.18
C CYS A 147 12.16 -18.87 -3.68
N ALA A 148 13.28 -18.23 -3.34
CA ALA A 148 13.63 -17.88 -1.96
C ALA A 148 12.58 -16.95 -1.31
N LEU A 149 12.00 -16.03 -2.08
CA LEU A 149 10.94 -15.16 -1.61
C LEU A 149 9.64 -15.95 -1.34
N ALA A 150 9.25 -16.86 -2.22
CA ALA A 150 8.10 -17.73 -2.01
C ALA A 150 8.29 -18.63 -0.78
N GLU A 151 9.48 -19.21 -0.61
CA GLU A 151 9.85 -20.02 0.55
C GLU A 151 9.75 -19.23 1.85
N ARG A 152 10.32 -18.00 1.88
CA ARG A 152 10.22 -17.09 3.04
C ARG A 152 8.78 -16.81 3.47
N HIS A 153 7.86 -16.81 2.53
CA HIS A 153 6.43 -16.57 2.78
C HIS A 153 5.60 -17.86 2.83
N HIS A 154 6.24 -19.03 2.84
CA HIS A 154 5.60 -20.34 2.88
C HIS A 154 4.58 -20.55 1.74
N VAL A 155 4.85 -19.99 0.56
CA VAL A 155 4.01 -20.16 -0.63
C VAL A 155 4.52 -21.36 -1.42
N PRO A 156 3.71 -22.42 -1.60
CA PRO A 156 4.14 -23.61 -2.33
C PRO A 156 4.31 -23.30 -3.82
N LEU A 157 5.47 -23.67 -4.37
CA LEU A 157 5.75 -23.65 -5.80
C LEU A 157 5.72 -25.08 -6.32
N ALA A 158 4.73 -25.42 -7.15
CA ALA A 158 4.52 -26.79 -7.63
C ALA A 158 5.65 -27.27 -8.56
N ASP A 159 6.16 -26.39 -9.42
CA ASP A 159 7.25 -26.70 -10.35
C ASP A 159 8.06 -25.45 -10.67
N ALA A 160 9.16 -25.26 -9.94
CA ALA A 160 10.09 -24.16 -10.18
C ALA A 160 10.83 -24.30 -11.52
N SER A 161 10.91 -25.52 -12.08
CA SER A 161 11.65 -25.79 -13.31
C SER A 161 10.90 -25.41 -14.57
N ALA A 162 9.57 -25.37 -14.52
CA ALA A 162 8.74 -24.95 -15.64
C ALA A 162 8.81 -23.44 -15.96
N GLY A 163 9.42 -22.61 -15.11
CA GLY A 163 9.48 -21.16 -15.30
C GLY A 163 8.12 -20.47 -15.21
N ARG A 164 7.17 -21.08 -14.49
CA ARG A 164 5.81 -20.55 -14.35
C ARG A 164 5.50 -20.33 -12.88
N LEU A 165 5.01 -19.13 -12.57
CA LEU A 165 4.34 -18.87 -11.30
C LEU A 165 2.83 -18.99 -11.56
N PRO A 166 2.19 -20.13 -11.23
CA PRO A 166 0.77 -20.33 -11.51
C PRO A 166 -0.09 -19.33 -10.75
N SER A 167 -1.27 -19.01 -11.29
CA SER A 167 -2.21 -18.03 -10.71
C SER A 167 -2.46 -18.22 -9.21
N SER A 168 -2.63 -19.47 -8.76
CA SER A 168 -2.85 -19.79 -7.34
C SER A 168 -1.68 -19.37 -6.45
N ALA A 169 -0.45 -19.74 -6.82
CA ALA A 169 0.76 -19.33 -6.10
C ALA A 169 0.99 -17.80 -6.21
N ALA A 170 0.75 -17.21 -7.38
CA ALA A 170 0.86 -15.77 -7.60
C ALA A 170 -0.07 -14.98 -6.68
N ARG A 171 -1.32 -15.43 -6.49
CA ARG A 171 -2.30 -14.81 -5.59
C ARG A 171 -1.85 -14.84 -4.13
N LEU A 172 -1.41 -16.01 -3.66
CA LEU A 172 -0.94 -16.18 -2.28
C LEU A 172 0.34 -15.37 -2.01
N LEU A 173 1.27 -15.37 -2.96
CA LEU A 173 2.47 -14.55 -2.87
C LEU A 173 2.12 -13.07 -2.86
N TYR A 174 1.19 -12.61 -3.71
CA TYR A 174 0.78 -11.21 -3.72
C TYR A 174 0.20 -10.76 -2.38
N LEU A 175 -0.65 -11.59 -1.78
CA LEU A 175 -1.21 -11.40 -0.46
C LEU A 175 -0.13 -11.32 0.61
N ALA A 176 0.82 -12.26 0.61
CA ALA A 176 1.92 -12.30 1.57
C ALA A 176 2.84 -11.06 1.46
N LEU A 177 3.20 -10.66 0.24
CA LEU A 177 4.06 -9.49 -0.01
C LEU A 177 3.38 -8.16 0.33
N THR A 178 2.05 -8.11 0.27
CA THR A 178 1.29 -6.92 0.71
C THR A 178 1.33 -6.77 2.24
N GLY A 179 1.56 -7.86 2.97
CA GLY A 179 1.84 -7.83 4.41
C GLY A 179 0.63 -7.48 5.27
N PHE A 180 -0.58 -7.83 4.83
CA PHE A 180 -1.81 -7.67 5.61
C PHE A 180 -1.77 -8.47 6.93
N ALA A 181 -2.45 -7.98 7.96
CA ALA A 181 -2.63 -8.72 9.21
C ALA A 181 -3.42 -10.03 8.98
N PRO A 182 -3.20 -11.10 9.77
CA PRO A 182 -3.85 -12.40 9.55
C PRO A 182 -5.38 -12.35 9.46
N ALA A 183 -6.04 -11.56 10.31
CA ALA A 183 -7.49 -11.40 10.26
C ALA A 183 -7.98 -10.77 8.94
N VAL A 184 -7.22 -9.82 8.39
CA VAL A 184 -7.49 -9.21 7.08
C VAL A 184 -7.28 -10.24 5.97
N GLN A 185 -6.19 -11.01 6.02
CA GLN A 185 -5.93 -12.07 5.04
C GLN A 185 -7.07 -13.09 5.00
N GLN A 186 -7.50 -13.59 6.16
CA GLN A 186 -8.62 -14.53 6.27
C GLN A 186 -9.91 -13.95 5.70
N ARG A 187 -10.22 -12.69 6.02
CA ARG A 187 -11.43 -12.02 5.51
C ARG A 187 -11.37 -11.82 3.99
N LEU A 188 -10.24 -11.40 3.43
CA LEU A 188 -10.06 -11.23 2.00
C LEU A 188 -10.13 -12.57 1.23
N LEU A 189 -9.54 -13.64 1.78
CA LEU A 189 -9.64 -14.98 1.22
C LEU A 189 -11.09 -15.47 1.19
N ALA A 190 -11.85 -15.24 2.26
CA ALA A 190 -13.27 -15.59 2.31
C ALA A 190 -14.09 -14.82 1.25
N LEU A 191 -13.79 -13.54 1.02
CA LEU A 191 -14.44 -12.74 -0.04
C LEU A 191 -14.05 -13.21 -1.46
N ASP A 192 -12.80 -13.64 -1.66
CA ASP A 192 -12.32 -14.20 -2.94
C ASP A 192 -13.02 -15.53 -3.23
N GLN A 193 -13.10 -16.43 -2.25
CA GLN A 193 -13.80 -17.72 -2.34
C GLN A 193 -15.30 -17.54 -2.61
N ALA A 194 -15.93 -16.53 -2.01
CA ALA A 194 -17.33 -16.19 -2.26
C ALA A 194 -17.57 -15.46 -3.60
N GLY A 195 -16.51 -15.11 -4.35
CA GLY A 195 -16.61 -14.35 -5.60
C GLY A 195 -17.01 -12.87 -5.41
N ALA A 196 -17.07 -12.37 -4.17
CA ALA A 196 -17.49 -11.01 -3.86
C ALA A 196 -16.39 -9.97 -4.16
N LEU A 197 -15.13 -10.34 -3.92
CA LEU A 197 -13.97 -9.48 -4.18
C LEU A 197 -12.75 -10.35 -4.50
N THR A 198 -12.12 -10.11 -5.65
CA THR A 198 -10.91 -10.87 -5.99
C THR A 198 -9.72 -10.44 -5.11
N LEU A 199 -8.96 -11.39 -4.56
CA LEU A 199 -7.78 -11.12 -3.73
C LEU A 199 -6.74 -10.18 -4.38
N PRO A 200 -6.39 -10.34 -5.68
CA PRO A 200 -5.45 -9.44 -6.35
C PRO A 200 -5.92 -7.98 -6.39
N ARG A 201 -7.22 -7.72 -6.38
CA ARG A 201 -7.76 -6.35 -6.38
C ARG A 201 -7.41 -5.61 -5.10
N ALA A 202 -7.56 -6.26 -3.95
CA ALA A 202 -7.21 -5.67 -2.65
C ALA A 202 -5.70 -5.41 -2.56
N CYS A 203 -4.87 -6.34 -3.04
CA CYS A 203 -3.42 -6.17 -3.09
C CYS A 203 -3.04 -5.02 -4.04
N TYR A 204 -3.62 -4.99 -5.25
CA TYR A 204 -3.36 -3.96 -6.24
C TYR A 204 -3.77 -2.57 -5.76
N ALA A 205 -4.88 -2.44 -5.02
CA ALA A 205 -5.28 -1.17 -4.43
C ALA A 205 -4.22 -0.59 -3.47
N VAL A 206 -3.47 -1.45 -2.78
CA VAL A 206 -2.33 -1.04 -1.93
C VAL A 206 -1.13 -0.66 -2.77
N HIS A 207 -0.68 -1.54 -3.67
CA HIS A 207 0.54 -1.31 -4.45
C HIS A 207 0.40 -0.19 -5.48
N HIS A 208 -0.83 0.11 -5.94
CA HIS A 208 -1.15 1.26 -6.79
C HIS A 208 -1.43 2.55 -5.98
N GLY A 209 -1.37 2.50 -4.65
CA GLY A 209 -1.47 3.67 -3.78
C GLY A 209 -2.87 4.28 -3.65
N VAL A 210 -3.93 3.54 -3.98
CA VAL A 210 -5.33 4.00 -3.75
C VAL A 210 -5.64 3.99 -2.25
N TRP A 211 -5.22 2.92 -1.59
CA TRP A 211 -5.35 2.74 -0.14
C TRP A 211 -3.99 2.35 0.44
N SER A 212 -3.67 2.79 1.65
CA SER A 212 -2.58 2.16 2.40
C SER A 212 -3.00 0.79 2.92
N ARG A 213 -2.04 -0.01 3.37
CA ARG A 213 -2.32 -1.31 3.98
C ARG A 213 -3.24 -1.19 5.20
N GLU A 214 -2.96 -0.22 6.06
CA GLU A 214 -3.70 0.06 7.30
C GLU A 214 -5.13 0.53 6.97
N GLN A 215 -5.30 1.28 5.88
CA GLN A 215 -6.61 1.69 5.39
C GLN A 215 -7.41 0.49 4.88
N VAL A 216 -6.79 -0.43 4.13
CA VAL A 216 -7.45 -1.67 3.71
C VAL A 216 -7.84 -2.52 4.91
N GLU A 217 -7.02 -2.58 5.95
CA GLU A 217 -7.36 -3.27 7.21
C GLU A 217 -8.63 -2.68 7.85
N LEU A 218 -8.68 -1.35 8.01
CA LEU A 218 -9.86 -0.65 8.55
C LEU A 218 -11.11 -0.87 7.68
N LEU A 219 -11.00 -0.76 6.35
CA LEU A 219 -12.14 -0.99 5.45
C LEU A 219 -12.62 -2.44 5.50
N THR A 220 -11.69 -3.40 5.52
CA THR A 220 -11.98 -4.84 5.49
C THR A 220 -12.66 -5.33 6.76
N LEU A 221 -12.20 -4.86 7.92
CA LEU A 221 -12.69 -5.33 9.21
C LEU A 221 -13.73 -4.40 9.83
N GLY A 222 -13.76 -3.12 9.43
CA GLY A 222 -14.66 -2.11 9.97
C GLY A 222 -15.97 -1.96 9.21
N SER A 223 -16.05 -2.43 7.97
CA SER A 223 -17.28 -2.41 7.17
C SER A 223 -17.95 -3.78 7.12
N ARG A 224 -19.29 -3.77 7.04
CA ARG A 224 -20.08 -4.98 6.76
C ARG A 224 -19.99 -5.43 5.31
N ARG A 225 -19.67 -4.51 4.39
CA ARG A 225 -19.60 -4.73 2.94
C ARG A 225 -18.28 -4.22 2.36
N PRO A 226 -17.13 -4.74 2.81
CA PRO A 226 -15.81 -4.28 2.37
C PRO A 226 -15.58 -4.42 0.86
N GLU A 227 -16.25 -5.37 0.20
CA GLU A 227 -16.22 -5.54 -1.25
C GLU A 227 -16.72 -4.31 -2.00
N ARG A 228 -17.75 -3.62 -1.49
CA ARG A 228 -18.28 -2.39 -2.11
C ARG A 228 -17.28 -1.26 -2.05
N LEU A 229 -16.61 -1.10 -0.90
CA LEU A 229 -15.59 -0.08 -0.66
C LEU A 229 -14.35 -0.32 -1.51
N LEU A 230 -13.74 -1.50 -1.40
CA LEU A 230 -12.49 -1.82 -2.09
C LEU A 230 -12.67 -1.90 -3.60
N ALA A 231 -13.87 -2.24 -4.08
CA ALA A 231 -14.18 -2.22 -5.50
C ALA A 231 -14.86 -0.95 -6.01
N GLY A 232 -15.18 0.03 -5.17
CA GLY A 232 -15.84 1.28 -5.58
C GLY A 232 -17.20 1.07 -6.24
N LEU A 233 -17.97 0.08 -5.78
CA LEU A 233 -19.21 -0.37 -6.45
C LEU A 233 -20.36 0.61 -6.28
N SER A 234 -20.40 1.34 -5.17
CA SER A 234 -21.48 2.30 -4.92
C SER A 234 -21.30 3.54 -5.78
N GLN A 235 -22.38 3.93 -6.46
CA GLN A 235 -22.41 5.14 -7.27
C GLN A 235 -23.05 6.30 -6.48
N PRO A 236 -22.66 7.56 -6.72
CA PRO A 236 -23.28 8.72 -6.05
C PRO A 236 -24.81 8.80 -6.21
N GLN A 237 -25.34 8.25 -7.29
CA GLN A 237 -26.79 8.14 -7.56
C GLN A 237 -27.49 7.23 -6.54
N GLN A 238 -26.80 6.23 -5.98
CA GLN A 238 -27.30 5.32 -4.95
C GLN A 238 -27.06 5.92 -3.56
N ARG A 239 -27.73 7.06 -3.28
CA ARG A 239 -27.42 7.95 -2.14
C ARG A 239 -27.15 7.23 -0.81
N HIS A 240 -28.06 6.39 -0.33
CA HIS A 240 -27.90 5.71 0.97
C HIS A 240 -26.68 4.79 1.01
N SER A 241 -26.54 3.97 -0.02
CA SER A 241 -25.42 3.05 -0.18
C SER A 241 -24.09 3.81 -0.29
N TYR A 242 -24.06 4.88 -1.08
CA TYR A 242 -22.88 5.70 -1.26
C TYR A 242 -22.50 6.45 0.02
N GLN A 243 -23.46 6.99 0.77
CA GLN A 243 -23.21 7.65 2.04
C GLN A 243 -22.62 6.68 3.07
N GLU A 244 -23.16 5.46 3.20
CA GLU A 244 -22.59 4.43 4.09
C GLU A 244 -21.12 4.12 3.74
N ASP A 245 -20.83 3.96 2.45
CA ASP A 245 -19.47 3.70 1.99
C ASP A 245 -18.55 4.90 2.24
N LEU A 246 -19.05 6.11 2.02
CA LEU A 246 -18.32 7.35 2.24
C LEU A 246 -17.92 7.52 3.71
N LEU A 247 -18.78 7.15 4.67
CA LEU A 247 -18.45 7.19 6.10
C LEU A 247 -17.22 6.33 6.44
N HIS A 248 -17.17 5.10 5.92
CA HIS A 248 -16.04 4.20 6.15
C HIS A 248 -14.78 4.66 5.41
N ALA A 249 -14.93 5.14 4.18
CA ALA A 249 -13.83 5.69 3.39
C ALA A 249 -13.25 6.95 4.07
N ARG A 250 -14.10 7.85 4.59
CA ARG A 250 -13.69 9.03 5.35
C ARG A 250 -12.89 8.65 6.60
N ALA A 251 -13.36 7.66 7.35
CA ALA A 251 -12.63 7.15 8.52
C ALA A 251 -11.26 6.55 8.15
N ALA A 252 -11.17 5.83 7.02
CA ALA A 252 -9.92 5.33 6.50
C ALA A 252 -8.96 6.47 6.10
N VAL A 253 -9.45 7.51 5.43
CA VAL A 253 -8.67 8.70 5.07
C VAL A 253 -8.15 9.42 6.31
N LEU A 254 -9.01 9.70 7.28
CA LEU A 254 -8.66 10.34 8.56
C LEU A 254 -7.56 9.55 9.29
N THR A 255 -7.72 8.23 9.36
CA THR A 255 -6.73 7.33 9.95
C THR A 255 -5.40 7.35 9.20
N GLY A 256 -5.44 7.31 7.86
CA GLY A 256 -4.24 7.36 7.03
C GLY A 256 -3.46 8.67 7.17
N ARG A 257 -4.15 9.79 7.42
CA ARG A 257 -3.50 11.07 7.73
C ARG A 257 -2.81 11.03 9.09
N LEU A 258 -3.44 10.45 10.11
CA LEU A 258 -2.80 10.25 11.42
C LEU A 258 -1.58 9.34 11.30
N ASP A 259 -1.69 8.18 10.62
CA ASP A 259 -0.56 7.24 10.44
C ASP A 259 0.63 7.94 9.74
N ARG A 260 0.36 8.69 8.66
CA ARG A 260 1.40 9.48 7.98
C ARG A 260 2.04 10.50 8.91
N ARG A 261 1.23 11.21 9.70
CA ARG A 261 1.75 12.24 10.62
C ARG A 261 2.58 11.64 11.75
N LEU A 262 2.16 10.50 12.30
CA LEU A 262 2.93 9.76 13.31
C LEU A 262 4.25 9.21 12.77
N ARG A 263 4.31 8.78 11.50
CA ARG A 263 5.55 8.26 10.89
C ARG A 263 6.56 9.33 10.51
N HIS A 264 6.10 10.50 10.08
CA HIS A 264 6.95 11.55 9.50
C HIS A 264 7.11 12.79 10.38
N GLY A 265 6.31 12.92 11.45
CA GLY A 265 6.31 14.07 12.33
C GLY A 265 5.92 15.38 11.62
N ASP A 266 6.27 16.49 12.29
CA ASP A 266 6.10 17.86 11.83
C ASP A 266 7.31 18.32 10.98
N SER A 267 7.70 17.54 9.96
CA SER A 267 8.73 17.98 9.02
C SER A 267 8.22 19.18 8.22
N THR A 268 8.65 20.37 8.63
CA THR A 268 8.40 21.67 7.99
C THR A 268 9.63 22.19 7.24
N GLU A 269 10.80 21.62 7.53
CA GLU A 269 12.06 21.90 6.85
C GLU A 269 12.34 20.77 5.86
N GLY A 270 12.77 21.10 4.64
CA GLY A 270 12.85 20.19 3.47
C GLY A 270 13.67 18.89 3.61
N TYR A 271 14.10 18.53 4.82
CA TYR A 271 14.58 17.22 5.21
C TYR A 271 13.42 16.32 5.66
N VAL A 272 13.17 15.25 4.91
CA VAL A 272 12.22 14.19 5.30
C VAL A 272 13.02 13.14 6.09
N PRO A 273 12.93 13.10 7.44
CA PRO A 273 13.57 12.05 8.21
C PRO A 273 13.07 10.67 7.77
N ALA A 274 13.91 9.65 7.99
CA ALA A 274 13.49 8.27 7.78
C ALA A 274 12.19 8.01 8.57
N PRO A 275 11.19 7.36 7.96
CA PRO A 275 9.92 7.13 8.63
C PRO A 275 10.14 6.28 9.89
N LEU A 276 9.52 6.70 10.98
CA LEU A 276 9.57 5.96 12.24
C LEU A 276 9.00 4.55 12.04
N ALA A 277 9.62 3.56 12.68
CA ALA A 277 9.18 2.16 12.66
C ALA A 277 7.90 1.99 13.50
N LEU A 278 6.79 2.51 12.99
CA LEU A 278 5.49 2.51 13.63
C LEU A 278 4.73 1.24 13.26
N ARG A 279 4.34 0.47 14.28
CA ARG A 279 3.43 -0.67 14.13
C ARG A 279 2.01 -0.19 14.43
N SER A 280 1.08 -0.52 13.55
CA SER A 280 -0.32 -0.16 13.68
C SER A 280 -1.20 -1.39 13.49
N SER A 281 -2.34 -1.43 14.19
CA SER A 281 -3.37 -2.45 13.98
C SER A 281 -4.76 -1.88 14.27
N PHE A 282 -5.77 -2.38 13.57
CA PHE A 282 -7.15 -1.97 13.77
C PHE A 282 -7.86 -2.88 14.78
N LEU A 283 -8.68 -2.27 15.62
CA LEU A 283 -9.53 -2.91 16.63
C LEU A 283 -11.00 -2.72 16.20
N PRO A 284 -11.63 -3.73 15.57
CA PRO A 284 -12.94 -3.56 14.95
C PRO A 284 -14.05 -3.20 15.93
N ALA A 285 -14.09 -3.85 17.10
CA ALA A 285 -15.15 -3.67 18.09
C ALA A 285 -15.27 -2.21 18.62
N PRO A 286 -14.19 -1.55 19.09
CA PRO A 286 -14.24 -0.13 19.46
C PRO A 286 -14.15 0.82 18.26
N TYR A 287 -13.91 0.30 17.05
CA TYR A 287 -13.55 1.07 15.85
C TYR A 287 -12.37 2.01 16.14
N ALA A 288 -11.25 1.42 16.54
CA ALA A 288 -10.07 2.13 17.00
C ALA A 288 -8.79 1.63 16.34
N MET A 289 -7.78 2.49 16.24
CA MET A 289 -6.43 2.14 15.83
C MET A 289 -5.51 2.04 17.04
N ALA A 290 -4.68 1.02 17.07
CA ALA A 290 -3.60 0.87 18.02
C ALA A 290 -2.27 1.17 17.34
N TYR A 291 -1.46 2.02 17.97
CA TYR A 291 -0.13 2.39 17.49
C TYR A 291 0.92 2.04 18.54
N VAL A 292 2.04 1.45 18.11
CA VAL A 292 3.19 1.13 18.95
C VAL A 292 4.46 1.53 18.21
N ALA A 293 5.31 2.30 18.87
CA ALA A 293 6.60 2.73 18.38
C ALA A 293 7.71 2.17 19.27
N GLY A 294 8.84 1.77 18.68
CA GLY A 294 10.03 1.37 19.44
C GLY A 294 10.80 2.55 20.04
N GLU A 295 10.44 3.77 19.62
CA GLU A 295 11.05 5.04 20.03
C GLU A 295 9.95 5.97 20.56
N ALA A 296 10.34 7.09 21.18
CA ALA A 296 9.39 8.09 21.63
C ALA A 296 8.58 8.62 20.43
N LEU A 297 7.28 8.77 20.62
CA LEU A 297 6.33 9.13 19.58
C LEU A 297 5.67 10.47 19.90
N THR A 298 5.94 11.47 19.06
CA THR A 298 5.19 12.73 19.10
C THR A 298 3.79 12.51 18.55
N ILE A 299 2.79 12.58 19.41
CA ILE A 299 1.39 12.51 19.04
C ILE A 299 0.95 13.90 18.56
N PRO A 300 0.54 14.06 17.29
CA PRO A 300 0.09 15.34 16.76
C PRO A 300 -1.35 15.63 17.17
N TRP A 301 -1.79 16.87 17.00
CA TRP A 301 -3.21 17.27 17.03
C TRP A 301 -3.93 17.06 18.37
N ILE A 302 -3.19 16.90 19.47
CA ILE A 302 -3.79 16.80 20.80
C ILE A 302 -4.43 18.13 21.14
N TYR A 303 -5.74 18.18 21.33
CA TYR A 303 -6.44 19.43 21.63
C TYR A 303 -6.69 19.59 23.15
N PRO A 304 -6.50 20.79 23.75
CA PRO A 304 -6.15 22.08 23.13
C PRO A 304 -4.65 22.33 22.94
N GLN A 305 -3.80 21.35 23.24
CA GLN A 305 -2.37 21.42 22.96
C GLN A 305 -2.09 21.38 21.43
N ARG A 306 -0.83 21.28 21.01
CA ARG A 306 -0.50 20.96 19.61
C ARG A 306 0.01 19.54 19.44
N SER A 307 0.74 19.06 20.44
CA SER A 307 1.30 17.72 20.48
C SER A 307 1.54 17.27 21.92
N ALA A 308 1.80 15.98 22.12
CA ALA A 308 2.42 15.45 23.33
C ALA A 308 3.34 14.29 22.98
N GLU A 309 4.29 14.02 23.86
CA GLU A 309 5.22 12.91 23.72
C GLU A 309 4.67 11.65 24.38
N LEU A 310 4.79 10.54 23.68
CA LEU A 310 4.50 9.21 24.19
C LEU A 310 5.82 8.42 24.32
N PRO A 311 6.15 7.88 25.50
CA PRO A 311 7.40 7.15 25.70
C PRO A 311 7.54 5.94 24.78
N ALA A 312 8.78 5.60 24.41
CA ALA A 312 9.11 4.41 23.64
C ALA A 312 8.47 3.13 24.20
N GLY A 313 7.96 2.27 23.31
CA GLY A 313 7.29 1.02 23.67
C GLY A 313 5.86 1.17 24.18
N SER A 314 5.41 2.40 24.47
CA SER A 314 4.02 2.65 24.88
C SER A 314 3.06 2.45 23.71
N ARG A 315 1.80 2.15 24.03
CA ARG A 315 0.74 1.94 23.05
C ARG A 315 -0.24 3.10 23.08
N LEU A 316 -0.45 3.74 21.94
CA LEU A 316 -1.52 4.71 21.74
C LEU A 316 -2.76 4.03 21.19
N LEU A 317 -3.93 4.31 21.77
CA LEU A 317 -5.23 3.91 21.24
C LEU A 317 -5.99 5.13 20.73
N ALA A 318 -6.37 5.14 19.46
CA ALA A 318 -7.13 6.21 18.83
C ALA A 318 -8.49 5.69 18.34
N VAL A 319 -9.56 6.06 19.02
CA VAL A 319 -10.95 5.76 18.65
C VAL A 319 -11.34 6.67 17.49
N VAL A 320 -11.61 6.11 16.30
CA VAL A 320 -11.77 6.90 15.07
C VAL A 320 -13.22 7.33 14.90
N ARG A 321 -13.49 8.64 14.85
CA ARG A 321 -14.82 9.23 14.72
C ARG A 321 -14.81 10.34 13.67
N ALA A 322 -14.85 9.93 12.41
CA ALA A 322 -14.95 10.84 11.26
C ALA A 322 -16.39 11.36 11.12
N ARG A 323 -16.81 12.24 12.03
CA ARG A 323 -18.14 12.85 12.09
C ARG A 323 -18.04 14.36 11.92
N ASP A 324 -19.10 14.96 11.41
CA ASP A 324 -19.22 16.42 11.38
C ASP A 324 -19.59 16.95 12.77
N SER A 325 -19.72 18.27 12.88
CA SER A 325 -20.05 18.93 14.14
C SER A 325 -21.41 18.52 14.71
N ALA A 326 -22.42 18.29 13.86
CA ALA A 326 -23.77 17.92 14.29
C ALA A 326 -23.82 16.48 14.81
N ASP A 327 -23.27 15.53 14.05
CA ASP A 327 -23.19 14.12 14.43
C ASP A 327 -22.36 13.92 15.70
N PHE A 328 -21.27 14.69 15.85
CA PHE A 328 -20.42 14.58 17.02
C PHE A 328 -21.13 14.99 18.31
N LEU A 329 -21.96 16.05 18.28
CA LEU A 329 -22.78 16.45 19.42
C LEU A 329 -23.79 15.37 19.81
N HIS A 330 -24.38 14.69 18.83
CA HIS A 330 -25.38 13.65 19.07
C HIS A 330 -24.75 12.38 19.69
N HIS A 331 -23.55 12.01 19.25
CA HIS A 331 -22.94 10.72 19.59
C HIS A 331 -21.81 10.77 20.62
N LEU A 332 -21.44 11.95 21.14
CA LEU A 332 -20.32 12.10 22.07
C LEU A 332 -20.40 11.14 23.28
N GLY A 333 -21.59 11.00 23.87
CA GLY A 333 -21.77 10.17 25.05
C GLY A 333 -21.42 8.69 24.81
N ASP A 334 -21.79 8.18 23.63
CA ASP A 334 -21.44 6.81 23.23
C ASP A 334 -19.96 6.66 22.91
N ASP A 335 -19.36 7.67 22.25
CA ASP A 335 -17.94 7.66 21.91
C ASP A 335 -17.06 7.68 23.15
N LEU A 336 -17.39 8.52 24.13
CA LEU A 336 -16.71 8.57 25.42
C LEU A 336 -16.83 7.24 26.15
N ARG A 337 -18.02 6.62 26.16
CA ARG A 337 -18.23 5.32 26.79
C ARG A 337 -17.35 4.24 26.15
N VAL A 338 -17.30 4.20 24.82
CA VAL A 338 -16.44 3.25 24.08
C VAL A 338 -14.97 3.49 24.38
N ALA A 339 -14.53 4.76 24.40
CA ALA A 339 -13.15 5.12 24.70
C ALA A 339 -12.75 4.79 26.15
N GLN A 340 -13.64 5.03 27.12
CA GLN A 340 -13.46 4.67 28.53
C GLN A 340 -13.33 3.16 28.71
N GLN A 341 -14.26 2.37 28.16
CA GLN A 341 -14.20 0.92 28.21
C GLN A 341 -12.90 0.37 27.59
N LEU A 342 -12.47 0.95 26.48
CA LEU A 342 -11.23 0.57 25.83
C LEU A 342 -10.01 0.91 26.71
N ARG A 343 -10.00 2.10 27.32
CA ARG A 343 -8.95 2.54 28.25
C ARG A 343 -8.87 1.63 29.47
N GLU A 344 -10.00 1.34 30.12
CA GLU A 344 -10.06 0.50 31.33
C GLU A 344 -9.53 -0.91 31.07
N ARG A 345 -9.87 -1.49 29.92
CA ARG A 345 -9.39 -2.82 29.52
C ARG A 345 -7.90 -2.86 29.20
N ALA A 346 -7.36 -1.79 28.59
CA ALA A 346 -5.99 -1.78 28.12
C ALA A 346 -5.00 -1.17 29.13
N ALA A 347 -5.47 -0.34 30.07
CA ALA A 347 -4.66 0.54 30.91
C ALA A 347 -3.66 1.40 30.10
N GLN A 348 -4.06 1.83 28.90
CA GLN A 348 -3.24 2.62 27.97
C GLN A 348 -3.84 4.01 27.73
N PRO A 349 -3.03 4.98 27.25
CA PRO A 349 -3.53 6.24 26.72
C PRO A 349 -4.55 6.00 25.59
N THR A 350 -5.76 6.51 25.78
CA THR A 350 -6.84 6.44 24.79
C THR A 350 -7.29 7.85 24.41
N LEU A 351 -7.36 8.08 23.11
CA LEU A 351 -7.77 9.34 22.49
C LEU A 351 -8.93 9.10 21.54
N ILE A 352 -9.76 10.12 21.30
CA ILE A 352 -10.77 10.11 20.22
C ILE A 352 -10.24 10.98 19.07
N LEU A 353 -10.14 10.40 17.88
CA LEU A 353 -9.72 11.08 16.65
C LEU A 353 -10.93 11.60 15.88
N ILE A 354 -11.00 12.92 15.73
CA ILE A 354 -12.09 13.63 15.06
C ILE A 354 -11.57 14.61 13.99
N PRO A 355 -12.42 14.97 13.00
CA PRO A 355 -12.16 16.05 12.04
C PRO A 355 -12.10 17.45 12.67
N GLY A 356 -11.64 18.40 11.87
CA GLY A 356 -11.43 19.80 12.24
C GLY A 356 -12.71 20.58 12.50
N ASP A 357 -13.87 20.07 12.05
CA ASP A 357 -15.20 20.63 12.26
C ASP A 357 -15.52 20.83 13.75
N PHE A 358 -14.83 20.09 14.63
CA PHE A 358 -14.89 20.31 16.08
C PHE A 358 -14.52 21.75 16.49
N VAL A 359 -13.60 22.39 15.78
CA VAL A 359 -13.15 23.76 16.06
C VAL A 359 -14.24 24.78 15.71
N ASP A 360 -15.18 24.43 14.84
CA ASP A 360 -16.28 25.31 14.42
C ASP A 360 -17.49 25.27 15.37
N LEU A 361 -17.52 24.30 16.30
CA LEU A 361 -18.58 24.21 17.31
C LEU A 361 -18.61 25.46 18.21
N PRO A 362 -19.79 25.92 18.67
CA PRO A 362 -19.88 26.98 19.68
C PRO A 362 -18.96 26.76 20.90
N VAL A 363 -18.29 27.81 21.38
CA VAL A 363 -17.29 27.75 22.48
C VAL A 363 -17.83 27.00 23.70
N ALA A 364 -19.06 27.29 24.12
CA ALA A 364 -19.70 26.66 25.28
C ALA A 364 -19.86 25.14 25.09
N GLN A 365 -20.19 24.69 23.87
CA GLN A 365 -20.30 23.27 23.55
C GLN A 365 -18.90 22.63 23.58
N ARG A 366 -17.90 23.21 22.91
CA ARG A 366 -16.53 22.70 22.95
C ARG A 366 -16.02 22.55 24.39
N GLN A 367 -16.20 23.57 25.24
CA GLN A 367 -15.78 23.53 26.64
C GLN A 367 -16.48 22.41 27.42
N ARG A 368 -17.79 22.23 27.24
CA ARG A 368 -18.54 21.12 27.86
C ARG A 368 -17.96 19.76 27.45
N MET A 369 -17.62 19.61 26.17
CA MET A 369 -17.07 18.37 25.63
C MET A 369 -15.67 18.10 26.17
N LEU A 370 -14.81 19.11 26.23
CA LEU A 370 -13.48 19.00 26.81
C LEU A 370 -13.54 18.61 28.27
N LYS A 371 -14.47 19.21 29.03
CA LYS A 371 -14.70 18.84 30.44
C LYS A 371 -15.08 17.37 30.57
N ALA A 372 -16.03 16.89 29.74
CA ALA A 372 -16.44 15.48 29.75
C ALA A 372 -15.27 14.54 29.38
N CYS A 373 -14.45 14.92 28.41
CA CYS A 373 -13.24 14.17 28.03
C CYS A 373 -12.22 14.13 29.17
N GLN A 374 -11.97 15.26 29.84
CA GLN A 374 -11.07 15.38 30.99
C GLN A 374 -11.53 14.54 32.19
N GLU A 375 -12.82 14.59 32.53
CA GLU A 375 -13.43 13.77 33.58
C GLU A 375 -13.29 12.27 33.27
N ALA A 376 -13.49 11.90 32.00
CA ALA A 376 -13.25 10.55 31.48
C ALA A 376 -11.76 10.19 31.33
N LYS A 377 -10.87 11.17 31.53
CA LYS A 377 -9.44 11.12 31.25
C LYS A 377 -9.10 10.77 29.78
N ILE A 378 -10.05 10.88 28.86
CA ILE A 378 -9.86 10.61 27.44
C ILE A 378 -9.36 11.89 26.76
N GLY A 379 -8.30 11.79 25.95
CA GLY A 379 -7.84 12.95 25.18
C GLY A 379 -8.54 13.05 23.83
N LEU A 380 -8.43 14.22 23.19
CA LEU A 380 -8.98 14.48 21.85
C LEU A 380 -7.85 14.73 20.86
N LEU A 381 -7.94 14.08 19.71
CA LEU A 381 -7.11 14.35 18.53
C LEU A 381 -7.99 15.06 17.48
N VAL A 382 -7.73 16.34 17.25
CA VAL A 382 -8.51 17.16 16.31
C VAL A 382 -7.69 17.35 15.03
N CYS A 383 -7.94 16.50 14.03
CA CYS A 383 -7.30 16.61 12.73
C CYS A 383 -7.62 17.98 12.11
N PRO A 384 -6.67 18.68 11.47
CA PRO A 384 -6.92 19.99 10.88
C PRO A 384 -7.87 19.96 9.67
N GLU A 385 -8.21 18.79 9.15
CA GLU A 385 -9.07 18.64 7.97
C GLU A 385 -10.53 18.53 8.35
N SER A 386 -11.39 19.25 7.62
CA SER A 386 -12.83 19.15 7.77
C SER A 386 -13.38 17.84 7.18
N THR A 387 -14.59 17.47 7.58
CA THR A 387 -15.34 16.36 6.99
C THR A 387 -15.50 16.51 5.50
N LEU A 388 -15.75 17.73 5.01
CA LEU A 388 -15.89 18.01 3.58
C LEU A 388 -14.61 17.68 2.79
N ASN A 389 -13.44 18.06 3.31
CA ASN A 389 -12.15 17.74 2.68
C ASN A 389 -11.90 16.23 2.68
N LEU A 390 -12.18 15.58 3.80
CA LEU A 390 -12.02 14.13 3.94
C LEU A 390 -12.99 13.35 3.03
N ASP A 391 -14.22 13.83 2.87
CA ASP A 391 -15.23 13.25 1.98
C ASP A 391 -14.82 13.40 0.51
N THR A 392 -14.23 14.53 0.14
CA THR A 392 -13.71 14.76 -1.22
C THR A 392 -12.62 13.73 -1.54
N GLU A 393 -11.61 13.58 -0.66
CA GLU A 393 -10.55 12.59 -0.85
C GLU A 393 -11.09 11.15 -0.81
N ALA A 394 -12.05 10.86 0.07
CA ALA A 394 -12.70 9.55 0.15
C ALA A 394 -13.46 9.22 -1.14
N ALA A 395 -14.21 10.16 -1.71
CA ALA A 395 -14.92 10.02 -2.96
C ALA A 395 -13.97 9.77 -4.14
N GLU A 396 -12.86 10.50 -4.21
CA GLU A 396 -11.79 10.30 -5.21
C GLU A 396 -11.21 8.88 -5.12
N ARG A 397 -10.90 8.40 -3.92
CA ARG A 397 -10.36 7.05 -3.73
C ARG A 397 -11.37 5.96 -4.09
N LEU A 398 -12.66 6.14 -3.76
CA LEU A 398 -13.71 5.23 -4.19
C LEU A 398 -13.85 5.20 -5.73
N ALA A 399 -13.72 6.37 -6.38
CA ALA A 399 -13.70 6.45 -7.84
C ALA A 399 -12.46 5.75 -8.43
N LEU A 400 -11.27 5.97 -7.88
CA LEU A 400 -10.04 5.27 -8.28
C LEU A 400 -10.15 3.76 -8.10
N SER A 401 -10.68 3.31 -6.95
CA SER A 401 -10.96 1.89 -6.69
C SER A 401 -11.83 1.27 -7.78
N ARG A 402 -12.85 1.98 -8.26
CA ARG A 402 -13.70 1.54 -9.37
C ARG A 402 -12.89 1.30 -10.65
N LEU A 403 -11.99 2.21 -10.97
CA LEU A 403 -11.15 2.18 -12.17
C LEU A 403 -10.06 1.10 -12.17
N LEU A 404 -9.74 0.48 -11.02
CA LEU A 404 -8.67 -0.54 -10.93
C LEU A 404 -8.91 -1.81 -11.77
N ARG A 405 -10.04 -1.94 -12.47
CA ARG A 405 -10.40 -3.12 -13.28
C ARG A 405 -11.25 -2.80 -14.52
N ILE A 406 -11.40 -1.52 -14.89
CA ILE A 406 -12.00 -1.18 -16.18
C ILE A 406 -10.96 -1.37 -17.28
#